data_AF-A0A380VBW8-F1
#
_entry.id   AF-A0A380VBW8-F1
#
_cell.length_a   1.000
_cell.length_b   1.000
_cell.length_c   1.000
_cell.angle_alpha   90.00
_cell.angle_beta   90.00
_cell.angle_gamma   90.00
#
_symmetry.space_group_name_H-M   'P 1'
#
loop_
_entity.id
_entity.type
_entity.pdbx_description
1 polymer ?
#
loop_
_entity_poly.entity_id
_entity_poly.type
_entity_poly.pdbx_seq_one_letter_code
_entity_poly.pdbx_strand_id
1 'polypeptide(L)'
;MFVPKTGTFYIVPKIGAMGNLRLSVHSDEHLWLRELLLQRRKNLGLSQREMGAKLGVIHSFIGKVETGDRRLDIFEFIQYCKGLELDPIEVIKEMQTRFSLDNPKRAVFLRKK
;
A
#
# COMPACT_ATOMS: atom_id res chain seq x y z
N MET A 1 9.77 35.37 -6.71
CA MET A 1 10.48 35.39 -5.41
C MET A 1 9.46 35.84 -4.36
N PHE A 2 8.84 34.93 -3.64
CA PHE A 2 7.80 35.24 -2.65
C PHE A 2 8.40 35.00 -1.27
N VAL A 3 8.61 36.06 -0.49
CA VAL A 3 9.14 35.98 0.88
C VAL A 3 7.96 36.24 1.84
N PRO A 4 7.49 35.24 2.60
CA PRO A 4 6.50 35.47 3.65
C PRO A 4 7.13 36.24 4.83
N LYS A 5 6.35 37.13 5.46
CA LYS A 5 6.76 38.07 6.52
C LYS A 5 6.93 37.46 7.92
N THR A 6 7.00 36.15 8.05
CA THR A 6 7.17 35.47 9.35
C THR A 6 8.57 34.86 9.38
N GLY A 7 9.41 35.33 10.31
CA GLY A 7 10.83 34.96 10.46
C GLY A 7 11.08 33.54 10.94
N THR A 8 10.44 32.56 10.31
CA THR A 8 10.62 31.14 10.58
C THR A 8 11.34 30.52 9.40
N PHE A 9 12.60 30.15 9.62
CA PHE A 9 13.41 29.44 8.63
C PHE A 9 12.91 27.99 8.55
N TYR A 10 12.20 27.64 7.48
CA TYR A 10 11.95 26.24 7.14
C TYR A 10 12.90 25.83 6.02
N ILE A 11 13.57 24.69 6.19
CA ILE A 11 14.37 24.06 5.14
C ILE A 11 13.39 23.57 4.08
N VAL A 12 13.34 24.24 2.92
CA VAL A 12 12.57 23.76 1.77
C VAL A 12 13.44 22.75 1.02
N PRO A 13 13.04 21.46 0.94
CA PRO A 13 13.77 20.49 0.12
C PRO A 13 13.80 20.97 -1.33
N LYS A 14 14.93 20.76 -2.04
CA LYS A 14 14.98 21.05 -3.49
C LYS A 14 13.84 20.29 -4.18
N ILE A 15 13.05 20.99 -5.00
CA ILE A 15 11.82 20.48 -5.65
C ILE A 15 12.07 19.17 -6.42
N GLY A 16 13.29 18.94 -6.94
CA GLY A 16 13.69 17.72 -7.64
C GLY A 16 14.35 16.62 -6.79
N ALA A 17 14.47 16.80 -5.46
CA ALA A 17 15.08 15.85 -4.52
C ALA A 17 14.05 15.25 -3.53
N MET A 18 12.77 15.60 -3.66
CA MET A 18 11.71 15.04 -2.80
C MET A 18 11.39 13.61 -3.22
N GLY A 19 11.53 12.66 -2.30
CA GLY A 19 11.07 11.30 -2.51
C GLY A 19 9.55 11.28 -2.72
N ASN A 20 9.09 10.48 -3.68
CA ASN A 20 7.66 10.30 -3.89
C ASN A 20 7.12 9.27 -2.87
N LEU A 21 6.35 9.74 -1.89
CA LEU A 21 5.67 8.89 -0.91
C LEU A 21 4.62 7.98 -1.55
N ARG A 22 4.08 8.38 -2.72
CA ARG A 22 3.08 7.60 -3.46
C ARG A 22 3.76 6.65 -4.43
N LEU A 23 3.94 5.41 -3.99
CA LEU A 23 4.41 4.32 -4.84
C LEU A 23 3.49 4.10 -6.04
N SER A 24 4.04 3.58 -7.14
CA SER A 24 3.27 3.10 -8.30
C SER A 24 2.34 1.95 -7.89
N VAL A 25 1.16 1.81 -8.51
CA VAL A 25 0.29 0.63 -8.27
C VAL A 25 0.98 -0.69 -8.69
N HIS A 26 1.99 -0.59 -9.55
CA HIS A 26 2.80 -1.72 -10.01
C HIS A 26 4.12 -1.86 -9.23
N SER A 27 4.30 -1.15 -8.12
CA SER A 27 5.48 -1.34 -7.27
C SER A 27 5.45 -2.73 -6.62
N ASP A 28 6.63 -3.25 -6.28
CA ASP A 28 6.77 -4.58 -5.67
C ASP A 28 5.99 -4.69 -4.36
N GLU A 29 5.88 -3.59 -3.59
CA GLU A 29 5.08 -3.53 -2.36
C GLU A 29 3.59 -3.76 -2.63
N HIS A 30 3.04 -3.05 -3.61
CA HIS A 30 1.64 -3.16 -3.97
C HIS A 30 1.33 -4.50 -4.64
N LEU A 31 2.25 -5.05 -5.43
CA LEU A 31 2.13 -6.40 -5.99
C LEU A 31 2.11 -7.47 -4.88
N TRP A 32 3.07 -7.41 -3.97
CA TRP A 32 3.16 -8.35 -2.86
C TRP A 32 1.93 -8.32 -1.96
N LEU A 33 1.47 -7.12 -1.58
CA LEU A 33 0.30 -6.99 -0.70
C LEU A 33 -0.96 -7.57 -1.36
N ARG A 34 -1.18 -7.29 -2.66
CA ARG A 34 -2.31 -7.85 -3.40
C ARG A 34 -2.26 -9.37 -3.46
N GLU A 35 -1.09 -9.92 -3.75
CA GLU A 35 -0.90 -11.36 -3.82
C GLU A 35 -1.17 -12.02 -2.47
N LEU A 36 -0.66 -11.45 -1.38
CA LEU A 36 -0.92 -11.94 -0.02
C LEU A 36 -2.44 -12.00 0.28
N LEU A 37 -3.15 -10.92 0.02
CA LEU A 37 -4.60 -10.84 0.27
C LEU A 37 -5.39 -11.80 -0.62
N LEU A 38 -5.05 -11.86 -1.91
CA LEU A 38 -5.67 -12.78 -2.88
C LEU A 38 -5.48 -14.23 -2.49
N GLN A 39 -4.25 -14.63 -2.17
CA GLN A 39 -3.93 -16.00 -1.81
C GLN A 39 -4.56 -16.39 -0.49
N ARG A 40 -4.58 -15.49 0.50
CA ARG A 40 -5.28 -15.76 1.75
C ARG A 40 -6.77 -15.99 1.53
N ARG A 41 -7.44 -15.20 0.69
CA ARG A 41 -8.85 -15.43 0.34
C ARG A 41 -9.06 -16.81 -0.27
N LYS A 42 -8.22 -17.19 -1.23
CA LYS A 42 -8.26 -18.51 -1.88
C LYS A 42 -8.04 -19.64 -0.89
N ASN A 43 -7.11 -19.49 0.05
CA ASN A 43 -6.82 -20.48 1.09
C ASN A 43 -8.00 -20.67 2.07
N LEU A 44 -8.83 -19.64 2.25
CA LEU A 44 -10.10 -19.73 2.99
C LEU A 44 -11.23 -20.34 2.15
N GLY A 45 -11.00 -20.66 0.87
CA GLY A 45 -12.01 -21.20 -0.04
C GLY A 45 -13.10 -20.19 -0.44
N LEU A 46 -12.91 -18.90 -0.14
CA LEU A 46 -13.92 -17.87 -0.39
C LEU A 46 -13.87 -17.39 -1.85
N SER A 47 -15.01 -17.32 -2.52
CA SER A 47 -15.18 -16.55 -3.74
C SER A 47 -15.14 -15.03 -3.46
N GLN A 48 -14.98 -14.22 -4.50
CA GLN A 48 -15.07 -12.76 -4.36
C GLN A 48 -16.46 -12.31 -3.91
N ARG A 49 -17.53 -13.06 -4.25
CA ARG A 49 -18.90 -12.74 -3.84
C ARG A 49 -19.10 -13.00 -2.35
N GLU A 50 -18.60 -14.12 -1.85
CA GLU A 50 -18.65 -14.45 -0.43
C GLU A 50 -17.79 -13.51 0.40
N MET A 51 -16.58 -13.15 -0.08
CA MET A 51 -15.75 -12.15 0.57
C MET A 51 -16.44 -10.77 0.61
N GLY A 52 -17.05 -10.37 -0.51
CA GLY A 52 -17.83 -9.13 -0.57
C GLY A 52 -18.98 -9.13 0.44
N ALA A 53 -19.76 -10.22 0.51
CA ALA A 53 -20.82 -10.38 1.48
C ALA A 53 -20.30 -10.32 2.94
N LYS A 54 -19.18 -11.00 3.23
CA LYS A 54 -18.53 -10.99 4.56
C LYS A 54 -18.09 -9.59 4.98
N LEU A 55 -17.65 -8.76 4.04
CA LEU A 55 -17.24 -7.37 4.27
C LEU A 55 -18.36 -6.34 4.12
N GLY A 56 -19.57 -6.74 3.70
CA GLY A 56 -20.65 -5.80 3.41
C GLY A 56 -20.42 -4.91 2.18
N VAL A 57 -19.65 -5.38 1.20
CA VAL A 57 -19.30 -4.65 -0.03
C VAL A 57 -19.62 -5.45 -1.29
N ILE A 58 -19.71 -4.77 -2.44
CA ILE A 58 -19.94 -5.44 -3.73
C ILE A 58 -18.72 -6.27 -4.16
N HIS A 59 -18.94 -7.43 -4.77
CA HIS A 59 -17.86 -8.33 -5.20
C HIS A 59 -16.86 -7.68 -6.19
N SER A 60 -17.29 -6.69 -6.98
CA SER A 60 -16.42 -5.96 -7.88
C SER A 60 -15.40 -5.08 -7.16
N PHE A 61 -15.68 -4.65 -5.92
CA PHE A 61 -14.70 -4.01 -5.06
C PHE A 61 -13.55 -4.97 -4.74
N ILE A 62 -13.87 -6.21 -4.37
CA ILE A 62 -12.88 -7.27 -4.10
C ILE A 62 -12.00 -7.50 -5.33
N GLY A 63 -12.62 -7.65 -6.50
CA GLY A 63 -11.90 -7.79 -7.77
C GLY A 63 -10.93 -6.65 -8.04
N LYS A 64 -11.37 -5.39 -7.91
CA LYS A 64 -10.52 -4.21 -8.15
C LYS A 64 -9.37 -4.07 -7.17
N VAL A 65 -9.56 -4.50 -5.92
CA VAL A 65 -8.49 -4.54 -4.91
C VAL A 65 -7.44 -5.57 -5.31
N GLU A 66 -7.88 -6.77 -5.69
CA GLU A 66 -6.99 -7.87 -6.07
C GLU A 66 -6.25 -7.63 -7.39
N THR A 67 -6.87 -6.95 -8.36
CA THR A 67 -6.21 -6.53 -9.62
C THR A 67 -5.34 -5.29 -9.45
N GLY A 68 -5.54 -4.50 -8.38
CA GLY A 68 -4.84 -3.24 -8.11
C GLY A 68 -5.39 -2.02 -8.83
N ASP A 69 -6.56 -2.15 -9.45
CA ASP A 69 -7.32 -1.01 -9.98
C ASP A 69 -7.80 -0.09 -8.85
N ARG A 70 -7.94 -0.63 -7.63
CA ARG A 70 -8.31 0.12 -6.43
C ARG A 70 -7.32 -0.14 -5.29
N ARG A 71 -6.82 0.93 -4.69
CA ARG A 71 -6.03 0.88 -3.45
C ARG A 71 -6.98 0.84 -2.25
N LEU A 72 -6.55 0.16 -1.20
CA LEU A 72 -7.18 0.22 0.11
C LEU A 72 -6.62 1.40 0.89
N ASP A 73 -7.48 2.17 1.55
CA ASP A 73 -7.02 3.01 2.67
C ASP A 73 -6.72 2.16 3.92
N ILE A 74 -6.22 2.78 4.99
CA ILE A 74 -5.80 2.06 6.19
C ILE A 74 -6.97 1.38 6.93
N PHE A 75 -8.15 2.00 6.98
CA PHE A 75 -9.32 1.44 7.63
C PHE A 75 -9.92 0.31 6.79
N GLU A 76 -9.96 0.48 5.47
CA GLU A 76 -10.34 -0.56 4.53
C GLU A 76 -9.39 -1.76 4.62
N PHE A 77 -8.08 -1.53 4.67
CA PHE A 77 -7.07 -2.57 4.85
C PHE A 77 -7.30 -3.37 6.13
N ILE A 78 -7.51 -2.69 7.28
CA ILE A 78 -7.79 -3.34 8.56
C ILE A 78 -9.04 -4.23 8.46
N GLN A 79 -10.12 -3.73 7.86
CA GLN A 79 -11.35 -4.51 7.68
C GLN A 79 -11.13 -5.69 6.73
N TYR A 80 -10.39 -5.49 5.65
CA TYR A 80 -10.07 -6.52 4.68
C TYR A 80 -9.26 -7.66 5.33
N CYS A 81 -8.24 -7.33 6.12
CA CYS A 81 -7.47 -8.31 6.91
C CYS A 81 -8.35 -9.11 7.87
N LYS A 82 -9.26 -8.44 8.59
CA LYS A 82 -10.21 -9.13 9.48
C LYS A 82 -11.12 -10.10 8.73
N GLY A 83 -11.64 -9.70 7.56
CA GLY A 83 -12.44 -10.60 6.71
C GLY A 83 -11.66 -11.84 6.24
N LEU A 84 -10.35 -11.69 6.09
CA LEU A 84 -9.40 -12.75 5.72
C LEU A 84 -8.78 -13.50 6.91
N GLU A 85 -9.25 -13.27 8.13
CA GLU A 85 -8.69 -13.90 9.33
C GLU A 85 -7.16 -13.71 9.40
N LEU A 86 -6.72 -12.48 9.11
CA LEU A 86 -5.35 -12.00 9.26
C LEU A 86 -5.30 -10.94 10.35
N ASP A 87 -4.21 -10.92 11.11
CA ASP A 87 -3.88 -9.79 11.95
C ASP A 87 -3.24 -8.69 11.08
N PRO A 88 -3.88 -7.51 10.92
CA PRO A 88 -3.29 -6.41 10.15
C PRO A 88 -1.93 -5.95 10.69
N ILE A 89 -1.67 -6.08 11.99
CA ILE A 89 -0.39 -5.67 12.59
C ILE A 89 0.74 -6.59 12.13
N GLU A 90 0.50 -7.91 12.09
CA GLU A 90 1.50 -8.87 11.60
C GLU A 90 1.78 -8.68 10.11
N VAL A 91 0.74 -8.40 9.30
CA VAL A 91 0.92 -8.08 7.88
C VAL A 91 1.78 -6.82 7.70
N ILE A 92 1.56 -5.78 8.51
CA ILE A 92 2.38 -4.55 8.46
C ILE A 92 3.83 -4.85 8.87
N LYS A 93 4.07 -5.64 9.92
CA LYS A 93 5.42 -6.04 10.35
C LYS A 93 6.15 -6.80 9.25
N GLU A 94 5.46 -7.73 8.58
CA GLU A 94 6.03 -8.48 7.45
C GLU A 94 6.37 -7.54 6.29
N MET A 95 5.46 -6.61 5.96
CA MET A 95 5.69 -5.61 4.92
C MET A 95 6.92 -4.74 5.23
N GLN A 96 7.06 -4.27 6.47
CA GLN A 96 8.22 -3.49 6.92
C GLN A 96 9.52 -4.30 6.85
N THR A 97 9.48 -5.56 7.28
CA THR A 97 10.64 -6.46 7.24
C THR A 97 11.07 -6.73 5.79
N ARG A 98 10.11 -6.95 4.89
CA ARG A 98 10.38 -7.30 3.49
C ARG A 98 10.88 -6.14 2.65
N PHE A 99 10.32 -4.94 2.87
CA PHE A 99 10.57 -3.78 2.03
C PHE A 99 11.37 -2.68 2.72
N SER A 100 11.92 -2.95 3.92
CA SER A 100 12.69 -2.06 4.79
C SER A 100 12.74 -0.62 4.28
N LEU A 101 11.74 0.17 4.69
CA LEU A 101 11.65 1.59 4.35
C LEU A 101 12.81 2.40 4.96
N ASP A 102 13.58 1.78 5.87
CA ASP A 102 14.78 2.33 6.50
C ASP A 102 16.06 2.11 5.67
N ASN A 103 15.96 1.51 4.46
CA ASN A 103 17.11 1.25 3.61
C ASN A 103 17.42 2.47 2.70
N PRO A 104 18.54 3.20 2.92
CA PRO A 104 18.94 4.34 2.09
C PRO A 104 19.22 3.95 0.62
N LYS A 105 19.34 2.66 0.28
CA LYS A 105 19.55 2.18 -1.09
C LYS A 105 18.33 2.27 -2.01
N ARG A 106 17.14 2.58 -1.49
CA ARG A 106 15.95 2.88 -2.32
C ARG A 106 16.00 4.28 -2.97
N ALA A 107 16.95 5.13 -2.59
CA ALA A 107 17.04 6.50 -3.09
C ALA A 107 17.40 6.61 -4.58
N VAL A 108 18.20 5.70 -5.17
CA VAL A 108 18.52 5.75 -6.61
C VAL A 108 18.91 4.36 -7.10
N PHE A 109 17.98 3.65 -7.75
CA PHE A 109 18.35 2.69 -8.80
C PHE A 109 17.60 3.07 -10.07
N LEU A 110 17.98 4.21 -10.65
CA LEU A 110 17.81 4.41 -12.07
C LEU A 110 18.75 3.38 -12.74
N ARG A 111 18.18 2.31 -13.30
CA ARG A 111 18.90 1.46 -14.26
C ARG A 111 19.44 2.38 -15.35
N LYS A 112 20.76 2.62 -15.36
CA LYS A 112 21.44 3.07 -16.57
C LYS A 112 21.33 1.92 -17.59
N LYS A 113 20.64 2.17 -18.69
CA LYS A 113 21.03 1.62 -19.99
C LYS A 113 22.10 2.52 -20.57
#